data_AF-A0A316RJ02-F1
#
_entry.id   AF-A0A316RJ02-F1
#
_cell.length_a   1.000
_cell.length_b   1.000
_cell.length_c   1.000
_cell.angle_alpha   90.00
_cell.angle_beta   90.00
_cell.angle_gamma   90.00
#
_symmetry.space_group_name_H-M   'P 1'
#
loop_
_entity.id
_entity.type
_entity.pdbx_description
1 polymer ?
#
loop_
_entity_poly.entity_id
_entity_poly.type
_entity_poly.pdbx_seq_one_letter_code
_entity_poly.pdbx_strand_id
1 'polypeptide(L)'
;MNRDEKDYIVLLLGKYRIRFNGKYWNYIQLRKVYEANARSLRSQLISVYASSRDFGYIIKSFPYIVGVKMEQMLDWSMRLLYECKIPMTAELFLEKYFDKNESYEDERYYRLNYNEIITEVVEQYAEITNEKAELAKYRQMQKASRSRWRGGGFGVKGAMKGAMMAGVLNAGTDFMRSFGDNAQKNSDDTYIAGQISKLKESRSVQRKMINGAYQVILGIFFAVLNELHENRVLDTAEFTNEQCIQAENIYMSTIKYETDDKKVITGCLDAITKFPYLDSPYETLYEKYKQTPAVTSIFSFLQFFGMNISIAGIEVTKYMEIEAALKQYIDISKFDFDTFTTDQYYIASEAIEKLEEEYYSSLKNNFNCWRLCEYIKHAQEIGVSNGVSSKEKQASMEEYIPLLMERHVDMESMSCCSPYIWVAGTKITGPIIFKSDEKEIYARKYIEDEKKYLLIYDRSGIWGKGKIGFGIFDEGIVFFETGKIALFKDIVECRFNEEHASLVIKTSRDVYEFGYRKKANIMFKAYYNKSADYVTKNIIYPIIEHYQNLHGINLLN
;
A
#
# COMPACT_ATOMS: atom_id res chain seq x y z
N MET A 1 13.01 -19.24 18.37
CA MET A 1 12.93 -20.70 18.10
C MET A 1 14.05 -21.06 17.17
N ASN A 2 15.06 -21.80 17.64
CA ASN A 2 16.08 -22.42 16.77
C ASN A 2 15.39 -23.41 15.85
N ARG A 3 15.59 -23.29 14.54
CA ARG A 3 15.30 -24.36 13.57
C ARG A 3 16.51 -25.29 13.54
N ASP A 4 16.27 -26.59 13.41
CA ASP A 4 17.32 -27.60 13.46
C ASP A 4 18.21 -27.54 12.20
N GLU A 5 19.45 -28.03 12.23
CA GLU A 5 20.36 -28.01 11.07
C GLU A 5 19.84 -28.82 9.86
N LYS A 6 18.89 -29.73 10.12
CA LYS A 6 18.20 -30.56 9.13
C LYS A 6 16.99 -29.86 8.50
N ASP A 7 16.57 -28.73 9.06
CA ASP A 7 15.47 -27.95 8.51
C ASP A 7 15.97 -27.11 7.34
N TYR A 8 15.20 -27.06 6.25
CA TYR A 8 15.48 -26.16 5.13
C TYR A 8 14.46 -25.02 5.12
N ILE A 9 14.96 -23.81 4.93
CA ILE A 9 14.14 -22.67 4.51
C ILE A 9 13.95 -22.83 3.00
N VAL A 10 12.73 -23.16 2.59
CA VAL A 10 12.39 -23.33 1.17
C VAL A 10 11.56 -22.14 0.72
N LEU A 11 12.08 -21.40 -0.26
CA LEU A 11 11.42 -20.24 -0.87
C LEU A 11 11.21 -20.48 -2.36
N LEU A 12 10.20 -19.84 -2.93
CA LEU A 12 9.97 -19.85 -4.37
C LEU A 12 10.53 -18.57 -4.98
N LEU A 13 11.24 -18.73 -6.09
CA LEU A 13 11.61 -17.64 -6.98
C LEU A 13 11.28 -18.08 -8.41
N GLY A 14 10.18 -17.55 -8.93
CA GLY A 14 9.46 -18.06 -10.08
C GLY A 14 9.05 -19.51 -9.88
N LYS A 15 9.45 -20.37 -10.82
CA LYS A 15 9.23 -21.82 -10.75
C LYS A 15 10.27 -22.57 -9.93
N TYR A 16 11.32 -21.90 -9.46
CA TYR A 16 12.45 -22.53 -8.81
C TYR A 16 12.26 -22.58 -7.29
N ARG A 17 12.59 -23.72 -6.70
CA ARG A 17 12.64 -23.90 -5.24
C ARG A 17 14.06 -23.63 -4.76
N ILE A 18 14.25 -22.52 -4.07
CA ILE A 18 15.53 -22.14 -3.48
C ILE A 18 15.56 -22.61 -2.03
N ARG A 19 16.69 -23.21 -1.63
CA ARG A 19 16.85 -23.81 -0.31
C ARG A 19 18.01 -23.15 0.43
N PHE A 20 17.73 -22.65 1.62
CA PHE A 20 18.76 -22.23 2.59
C PHE A 20 18.72 -23.18 3.78
N ASN A 21 19.88 -23.37 4.42
CA ASN A 21 19.94 -24.13 5.67
C ASN A 21 19.15 -23.37 6.77
N GLY A 22 18.38 -24.09 7.57
CA GLY A 22 17.58 -23.59 8.68
C GLY A 22 18.37 -22.77 9.71
N LYS A 23 19.68 -23.02 9.84
CA LYS A 23 20.58 -22.27 10.73
C LYS A 23 20.63 -20.77 10.43
N TYR A 24 20.38 -20.36 9.19
CA TYR A 24 20.30 -18.94 8.82
C TYR A 24 19.05 -18.23 9.34
N TRP A 25 18.06 -18.96 9.88
CA TRP A 25 16.77 -18.39 10.27
C TRP A 25 16.93 -17.22 11.24
N ASN A 26 17.68 -17.41 12.33
CA ASN A 26 17.85 -16.37 13.33
C ASN A 26 18.67 -15.18 12.80
N TYR A 27 19.72 -15.45 12.01
CA TYR A 27 20.47 -14.40 11.32
C TYR A 27 19.54 -13.54 10.47
N ILE A 28 18.67 -14.17 9.67
CA ILE A 28 17.72 -13.47 8.80
C ILE A 28 16.73 -12.67 9.63
N GLN A 29 16.09 -13.27 10.63
CA GLN A 29 15.13 -12.55 11.48
C GLN A 29 15.75 -11.34 12.19
N LEU A 30 16.96 -11.51 12.72
CA LEU A 30 17.69 -10.41 13.36
C LEU A 30 18.02 -9.32 12.34
N ARG A 31 18.61 -9.70 11.19
CA ARG A 31 19.01 -8.76 10.14
C ARG A 31 17.83 -7.94 9.62
N LYS A 32 16.63 -8.52 9.49
CA LYS A 32 15.41 -7.80 9.06
C LYS A 32 15.14 -6.55 9.91
N VAL A 33 15.33 -6.62 11.22
CA VAL A 33 15.07 -5.49 12.13
C VAL A 33 16.03 -4.33 11.86
N TYR A 34 17.33 -4.62 11.69
CA TYR A 34 18.34 -3.61 11.41
C TYR A 34 18.24 -3.08 9.99
N GLU A 35 17.98 -3.95 9.02
CA GLU A 35 17.78 -3.60 7.61
C GLU A 35 16.60 -2.63 7.45
N ALA A 36 15.47 -2.89 8.11
CA ALA A 36 14.32 -1.99 8.11
C ALA A 36 14.66 -0.60 8.68
N ASN A 37 15.42 -0.55 9.78
CA ASN A 37 15.83 0.69 10.41
C ASN A 37 16.90 1.46 9.60
N ALA A 38 17.84 0.74 8.99
CA ALA A 38 18.86 1.30 8.10
C ALA A 38 18.21 1.92 6.84
N ARG A 39 17.20 1.24 6.27
CA ARG A 39 16.43 1.76 5.12
C ARG A 39 15.56 2.93 5.49
N SER A 40 14.88 2.90 6.65
CA SER A 40 14.14 4.04 7.17
C SER A 40 15.04 5.29 7.30
N LEU A 41 16.24 5.12 7.86
CA LEU A 41 17.25 6.18 7.94
C LEU A 41 17.67 6.67 6.55
N ARG A 42 17.93 5.74 5.62
CA ARG A 42 18.27 6.06 4.23
C ARG A 42 17.19 6.92 3.57
N SER A 43 15.92 6.55 3.69
CA SER A 43 14.79 7.29 3.11
C SER A 43 14.63 8.68 3.74
N GLN A 44 14.80 8.81 5.06
CA GLN A 44 14.79 10.12 5.73
C GLN A 44 15.91 11.03 5.19
N LEU A 45 17.13 10.50 5.04
CA LEU A 45 18.25 11.26 4.50
C LEU A 45 18.05 11.63 3.03
N ILE A 46 17.53 10.73 2.19
CA ILE A 46 17.16 11.01 0.80
C ILE A 46 16.15 12.16 0.75
N SER A 47 15.11 12.10 1.59
CA SER A 47 14.06 13.13 1.66
C SER A 47 14.66 14.49 2.01
N VAL A 48 15.50 14.58 3.06
CA VAL A 48 16.19 15.82 3.45
C VAL A 48 17.08 16.36 2.33
N TYR A 49 17.80 15.48 1.64
CA TYR A 49 18.68 15.85 0.54
C TYR A 49 17.89 16.41 -0.67
N ALA A 50 16.73 15.82 -0.96
CA ALA A 50 15.86 16.22 -2.06
C ALA A 50 15.07 17.49 -1.76
N SER A 51 14.61 17.67 -0.52
CA SER A 51 13.76 18.81 -0.13
C SER A 51 14.56 20.07 0.20
N SER A 52 15.82 19.95 0.63
CA SER A 52 16.64 21.10 0.98
C SER A 52 17.36 21.69 -0.23
N ARG A 53 17.26 23.01 -0.42
CA ARG A 53 18.13 23.75 -1.35
C ARG A 53 19.48 24.06 -0.73
N ASP A 54 19.53 24.24 0.59
CA ASP A 54 20.74 24.56 1.34
C ASP A 54 21.51 23.28 1.71
N PHE A 55 22.75 23.18 1.21
CA PHE A 55 23.65 22.08 1.52
C PHE A 55 24.26 22.18 2.94
N GLY A 56 24.42 23.40 3.47
CA GLY A 56 24.84 23.62 4.86
C GLY A 56 23.84 23.02 5.85
N TYR A 57 22.54 23.23 5.61
CA TYR A 57 21.47 22.56 6.38
C TYR A 57 21.55 21.02 6.32
N ILE A 58 21.86 20.45 5.16
CA ILE A 58 22.01 18.99 4.99
C ILE A 58 23.17 18.47 5.86
N ILE A 59 24.34 19.12 5.79
CA ILE A 59 25.53 18.79 6.59
C ILE A 59 25.21 18.89 8.08
N LYS A 60 24.55 19.97 8.51
CA LYS A 60 24.16 20.21 9.90
C LYS A 60 23.17 19.16 10.44
N SER A 61 22.22 18.74 9.62
CA SER A 61 21.14 17.84 10.04
C SER A 61 21.56 16.37 10.05
N PHE A 62 22.51 15.98 9.19
CA PHE A 62 23.01 14.61 9.07
C PHE A 62 23.40 13.94 10.41
N PRO A 63 24.30 14.51 11.24
CA PRO A 63 24.73 13.86 12.48
C PRO A 63 23.58 13.70 13.49
N TYR A 64 22.60 14.61 13.48
CA TYR A 64 21.41 14.51 14.32
C TYR A 64 20.52 13.34 13.88
N ILE A 65 20.21 13.25 12.58
CA ILE A 65 19.36 12.21 12.02
C ILE A 65 19.98 10.82 12.24
N VAL A 66 21.27 10.67 11.96
CA VAL A 66 22.01 9.41 12.17
C VAL A 66 22.11 9.08 13.66
N GLY A 67 22.47 10.05 14.51
CA GLY A 67 22.63 9.85 15.94
C GLY A 67 21.35 9.39 16.63
N VAL A 68 20.20 9.99 16.30
CA VAL A 68 18.89 9.58 16.84
C VAL A 68 18.56 8.15 16.45
N LYS A 69 18.79 7.76 15.18
CA LYS A 69 18.52 6.38 14.75
C LYS A 69 19.48 5.38 15.41
N MET A 70 20.75 5.74 15.54
CA MET A 70 21.74 4.90 16.22
C MET A 70 21.38 4.69 17.70
N GLU A 71 20.98 5.74 18.42
CA GLU A 71 20.49 5.63 19.81
C GLU A 71 19.29 4.67 19.93
N GLN A 72 18.31 4.80 19.04
CA GLN A 72 17.16 3.87 19.00
C GLN A 72 17.61 2.42 18.81
N MET A 73 18.55 2.19 17.88
CA MET A 73 19.04 0.84 17.59
C MET A 73 19.93 0.28 18.70
N LEU A 74 20.71 1.11 19.38
CA LEU A 74 21.48 0.68 20.55
C LEU A 74 20.58 0.32 21.71
N ASP A 75 19.57 1.13 22.04
CA ASP A 75 18.60 0.80 23.11
C ASP A 75 17.89 -0.53 22.82
N TRP A 76 17.41 -0.72 21.59
CA TRP A 76 16.82 -1.98 21.16
C TRP A 76 17.80 -3.15 21.26
N SER A 77 19.03 -2.96 20.82
CA SER A 77 20.09 -3.99 20.86
C SER A 77 20.44 -4.40 22.29
N MET A 78 20.55 -3.44 23.22
CA MET A 78 20.86 -3.73 24.61
C MET A 78 19.72 -4.48 25.30
N ARG A 79 18.46 -4.16 24.99
CA ARG A 79 17.31 -4.94 25.45
C ARG A 79 17.35 -6.37 24.95
N LEU A 80 17.63 -6.57 23.65
CA LEU A 80 17.79 -7.89 23.06
C LEU A 80 18.90 -8.69 23.78
N LEU A 81 20.08 -8.10 23.94
CA LEU A 81 21.20 -8.77 24.63
C LEU A 81 20.83 -9.12 26.08
N TYR A 82 20.15 -8.22 26.79
CA TYR A 82 19.65 -8.47 28.14
C TYR A 82 18.62 -9.62 28.20
N GLU A 83 17.69 -9.68 27.26
CA GLU A 83 16.73 -10.79 27.11
C GLU A 83 17.47 -12.12 26.87
N CYS A 84 18.54 -12.09 26.10
CA CYS A 84 19.47 -13.21 25.88
C CYS A 84 20.41 -13.50 27.04
N LYS A 85 20.26 -12.82 28.19
CA LYS A 85 21.10 -12.97 29.40
C LYS A 85 22.56 -12.55 29.21
N ILE A 86 22.83 -11.68 28.25
CA ILE A 86 24.14 -11.07 28.01
C ILE A 86 24.12 -9.67 28.65
N PRO A 87 24.82 -9.45 29.78
CA PRO A 87 24.87 -8.14 30.42
C PRO A 87 25.74 -7.20 29.57
N MET A 88 25.10 -6.28 28.85
CA MET A 88 25.77 -5.29 28.03
C MET A 88 25.11 -3.92 28.20
N THR A 89 25.92 -2.88 28.41
CA THR A 89 25.47 -1.48 28.38
C THR A 89 25.88 -0.84 27.06
N ALA A 90 25.17 0.21 26.63
CA ALA A 90 25.52 0.92 25.40
C ALA A 90 26.94 1.53 25.47
N GLU A 91 27.39 1.98 26.64
CA GLU A 91 28.73 2.52 26.85
C GLU A 91 29.80 1.45 26.62
N LEU A 92 29.67 0.28 27.25
CA LEU A 92 30.61 -0.83 27.08
C LEU A 92 30.60 -1.37 25.64
N PHE A 93 29.40 -1.43 25.02
CA PHE A 93 29.26 -1.85 23.63
C PHE A 93 30.02 -0.91 22.69
N LEU A 94 29.87 0.41 22.86
CA LEU A 94 30.58 1.39 22.05
C LEU A 94 32.09 1.35 22.33
N GLU A 95 32.53 1.20 23.58
CA GLU A 95 33.96 1.00 23.87
C GLU A 95 34.54 -0.23 23.13
N LYS A 96 33.77 -1.32 23.05
CA LYS A 96 34.21 -2.56 22.39
C LYS A 96 34.22 -2.46 20.86
N TYR A 97 33.35 -1.67 20.25
CA TYR A 97 33.11 -1.73 18.80
C TYR A 97 33.29 -0.41 18.03
N PHE A 98 33.33 0.75 18.70
CA PHE A 98 33.33 2.05 18.03
C PHE A 98 34.66 2.40 17.36
N ASP A 99 35.78 2.12 18.03
CA ASP A 99 37.14 2.50 17.59
C ASP A 99 37.99 1.29 17.12
N LYS A 100 37.39 0.12 16.89
CA LYS A 100 38.10 -1.04 16.30
C LYS A 100 38.45 -0.76 14.83
N ASN A 101 39.50 0.05 14.64
CA ASN A 101 39.91 0.68 13.39
C ASN A 101 41.33 0.32 12.93
N GLU A 102 42.12 -0.47 13.66
CA GLU A 102 43.45 -0.93 13.22
C GLU A 102 43.66 -2.42 13.55
N SER A 103 44.17 -3.16 12.55
CA SER A 103 44.17 -4.62 12.33
C SER A 103 44.87 -5.53 13.37
N TYR A 104 44.44 -6.78 13.51
CA TYR A 104 45.08 -8.00 12.94
C TYR A 104 44.30 -9.27 13.37
N GLU A 105 44.22 -10.23 12.46
CA GLU A 105 43.79 -11.64 12.59
C GLU A 105 42.31 -12.03 12.38
N ASP A 106 41.29 -11.19 12.61
CA ASP A 106 39.86 -11.67 12.52
C ASP A 106 38.85 -10.75 11.77
N GLU A 107 39.34 -9.84 10.91
CA GLU A 107 38.62 -9.16 9.80
C GLU A 107 37.15 -8.66 9.96
N ARG A 108 36.72 -8.15 11.12
CA ARG A 108 35.40 -7.48 11.22
C ARG A 108 35.50 -5.99 11.57
N TYR A 109 35.35 -5.15 10.56
CA TYR A 109 35.20 -3.69 10.69
C TYR A 109 33.74 -3.32 11.02
N TYR A 110 33.50 -2.75 12.19
CA TYR A 110 32.20 -2.24 12.59
C TYR A 110 32.16 -0.73 12.32
N ARG A 111 31.56 -0.31 11.20
CA ARG A 111 31.54 1.08 10.70
C ARG A 111 30.61 2.00 11.53
N LEU A 112 30.78 2.05 12.85
CA LEU A 112 29.92 2.77 13.79
C LEU A 112 30.21 4.28 13.84
N ASN A 113 31.43 4.69 13.47
CA ASN A 113 31.86 6.08 13.54
C ASN A 113 31.34 6.91 12.35
N TYR A 114 30.12 7.44 12.46
CA TYR A 114 29.55 8.28 11.40
C TYR A 114 30.29 9.61 11.19
N ASN A 115 31.15 10.02 12.12
CA ASN A 115 31.94 11.24 11.93
C ASN A 115 32.91 11.07 10.75
N GLU A 116 33.50 9.89 10.56
CA GLU A 116 34.39 9.61 9.41
C GLU A 116 33.66 9.79 8.07
N ILE A 117 32.36 9.53 8.04
CA ILE A 117 31.54 9.66 6.83
C ILE A 117 31.38 11.14 6.43
N ILE A 118 31.08 12.00 7.41
CA ILE A 118 30.76 13.42 7.16
C ILE A 118 31.97 14.35 7.17
N THR A 119 33.08 13.95 7.81
CA THR A 119 34.29 14.79 7.93
C THR A 119 34.77 15.33 6.60
N GLU A 120 34.92 14.46 5.61
CA GLU A 120 35.42 14.84 4.30
C GLU A 120 34.47 15.80 3.58
N VAL A 121 33.16 15.64 3.78
CA VAL A 121 32.14 16.53 3.19
C VAL A 121 32.18 17.91 3.86
N VAL A 122 32.35 17.95 5.17
CA VAL A 122 32.54 19.18 5.96
C VAL A 122 33.81 19.91 5.53
N GLU A 123 34.90 19.17 5.29
CA GLU A 123 36.17 19.73 4.80
C GLU A 123 36.01 20.37 3.43
N GLN A 124 35.42 19.66 2.46
CA GLN A 124 35.16 20.19 1.12
C GLN A 124 34.26 21.43 1.16
N TYR A 125 33.22 21.43 2.01
CA TYR A 125 32.36 22.59 2.18
C TYR A 125 33.12 23.78 2.77
N ALA A 126 33.86 23.57 3.85
CA ALA A 126 34.63 24.62 4.51
C ALA A 126 35.73 25.22 3.62
N GLU A 127 36.33 24.42 2.74
CA GLU A 127 37.27 24.90 1.72
C GLU A 127 36.61 25.85 0.73
N ILE A 128 35.41 25.51 0.24
CA ILE A 128 34.63 26.35 -0.68
C ILE A 128 34.21 27.67 -0.02
N THR A 129 33.82 27.63 1.24
CA THR A 129 33.35 28.82 1.99
C THR A 129 34.48 29.58 2.70
N ASN A 130 35.74 29.15 2.54
CA ASN A 130 36.93 29.71 3.18
C ASN A 130 36.88 29.74 4.73
N GLU A 131 36.24 28.73 5.33
CA GLU A 131 36.01 28.59 6.78
C GLU A 131 37.14 27.83 7.50
N LYS A 132 38.40 28.20 7.23
CA LYS A 132 39.58 27.44 7.70
C LYS A 132 39.74 27.40 9.22
N ALA A 133 39.43 28.51 9.91
CA ALA A 133 39.52 28.59 11.37
C ALA A 133 38.47 27.71 12.06
N GLU A 134 37.27 27.74 11.50
CA GLU A 134 36.13 26.93 11.89
C GLU A 134 36.42 25.43 11.63
N LEU A 135 37.02 25.07 10.49
CA LEU A 135 37.41 23.69 10.20
C LEU A 135 38.48 23.15 11.18
N ALA A 136 39.42 24.01 11.60
CA ALA A 136 40.43 23.63 12.60
C ALA A 136 39.78 23.31 13.96
N LYS A 137 38.77 24.08 14.39
CA LYS A 137 37.98 23.79 15.59
C LYS A 137 37.25 22.46 15.47
N TYR A 138 36.58 22.22 14.33
CA TYR A 138 35.91 20.95 14.05
C TYR A 138 36.85 19.74 14.15
N ARG A 139 38.04 19.81 13.54
CA ARG A 139 39.06 18.74 13.62
C ARG A 139 39.58 18.51 15.04
N GLN A 140 39.79 19.57 15.83
CA GLN A 140 40.18 19.44 17.24
C GLN A 140 39.08 18.76 18.06
N MET A 141 37.82 19.10 17.81
CA MET A 141 36.67 18.50 18.50
C MET A 141 36.52 17.02 18.18
N GLN A 142 36.69 16.62 16.90
CA GLN A 142 36.68 15.22 16.53
C GLN A 142 37.80 14.41 17.20
N LYS A 143 39.00 14.99 17.31
CA LYS A 143 40.09 14.35 18.06
C LYS A 143 39.73 14.19 19.54
N ALA A 144 39.13 15.21 20.14
CA ALA A 144 38.70 15.18 21.54
C ALA A 144 37.52 14.21 21.79
N SER A 145 36.64 13.98 20.81
CA SER A 145 35.53 13.03 20.95
C SER A 145 35.97 11.57 20.88
N ARG A 146 37.06 11.26 20.15
CA ARG A 146 37.66 9.90 20.12
C ARG A 146 38.21 9.47 21.48
N SER A 147 38.66 10.41 22.31
CA SER A 147 39.31 10.10 23.60
C SER A 147 38.36 10.08 24.80
N ARG A 148 37.05 10.28 24.61
CA ARG A 148 36.10 10.65 25.69
C ARG A 148 35.01 9.61 25.99
N TRP A 149 35.22 8.35 25.61
CA TRP A 149 34.29 7.26 25.94
C TRP A 149 34.22 6.90 27.42
N ARG A 150 35.14 7.42 28.26
CA ARG A 150 35.18 7.17 29.70
C ARG A 150 34.82 8.42 30.51
N GLY A 151 33.67 8.41 31.19
CA GLY A 151 33.48 9.26 32.39
C GLY A 151 32.44 10.39 32.35
N GLY A 152 31.32 10.26 31.65
CA GLY A 152 30.21 11.23 31.73
C GLY A 152 29.07 10.75 32.64
N GLY A 153 29.03 11.17 33.91
CA GLY A 153 28.04 10.77 34.94
C GLY A 153 26.58 11.20 34.72
N PHE A 154 26.05 11.16 33.49
CA PHE A 154 24.71 11.64 33.12
C PHE A 154 23.67 10.51 32.86
N GLY A 155 23.97 9.28 33.28
CA GLY A 155 23.16 8.10 32.93
C GLY A 155 23.29 7.70 31.46
N VAL A 156 22.88 6.48 31.12
CA VAL A 156 23.14 5.84 29.80
C VAL A 156 22.71 6.72 28.61
N LYS A 157 21.54 7.38 28.70
CA LYS A 157 21.03 8.30 27.66
C LYS A 157 21.84 9.59 27.55
N GLY A 158 22.29 10.15 28.68
CA GLY A 158 23.06 11.39 28.72
C GLY A 158 24.52 11.21 28.28
N ALA A 159 25.13 10.07 28.63
CA ALA A 159 26.48 9.71 28.21
C ALA A 159 26.56 9.38 26.71
N MET A 160 25.56 8.70 26.14
CA MET A 160 25.52 8.36 24.71
C MET A 160 25.26 9.59 23.84
N LYS A 161 24.26 10.41 24.21
CA LYS A 161 24.00 11.71 23.58
C LYS A 161 25.19 12.65 23.74
N GLY A 162 25.80 12.69 24.93
CA GLY A 162 27.02 13.45 25.21
C GLY A 162 28.23 12.98 24.40
N ALA A 163 28.56 11.69 24.34
CA ALA A 163 29.77 11.20 23.68
C ALA A 163 29.64 11.21 22.14
N MET A 164 28.48 10.81 21.61
CA MET A 164 28.25 10.75 20.16
C MET A 164 27.92 12.13 19.57
N MET A 165 27.13 12.95 20.27
CA MET A 165 26.84 14.30 19.83
C MET A 165 27.83 15.36 20.31
N ALA A 166 28.57 15.26 21.43
CA ALA A 166 29.39 16.41 21.91
C ALA A 166 30.57 16.76 21.00
N GLY A 167 31.08 15.83 20.17
CA GLY A 167 32.06 16.16 19.14
C GLY A 167 31.53 17.14 18.09
N VAL A 168 30.20 17.20 17.89
CA VAL A 168 29.54 17.99 16.83
C VAL A 168 28.55 19.03 17.38
N LEU A 169 27.84 18.77 18.48
CA LEU A 169 26.68 19.55 18.95
C LEU A 169 26.92 20.42 20.18
N ASN A 170 27.84 20.07 21.09
CA ASN A 170 28.09 20.89 22.31
C ASN A 170 29.33 21.78 22.18
N ALA A 171 30.35 21.35 21.45
CA ALA A 171 31.53 22.17 21.15
C ALA A 171 31.49 22.77 19.73
N GLY A 172 30.83 22.08 18.79
CA GLY A 172 30.70 22.48 17.39
C GLY A 172 29.41 23.24 17.07
N THR A 173 28.61 23.67 18.05
CA THR A 173 27.37 24.42 17.78
C THR A 173 27.65 25.70 17.02
N ASP A 174 28.75 26.39 17.34
CA ASP A 174 29.14 27.63 16.66
C ASP A 174 29.67 27.38 15.25
N PHE A 175 30.42 26.28 15.07
CA PHE A 175 30.85 25.78 13.76
C PHE A 175 29.64 25.40 12.89
N MET A 176 28.74 24.54 13.38
CA MET A 176 27.55 24.10 12.62
C MET A 176 26.49 25.20 12.47
N ARG A 177 26.47 26.23 13.33
CA ARG A 177 25.67 27.44 13.13
C ARG A 177 26.19 28.26 11.96
N SER A 178 27.52 28.40 11.82
CA SER A 178 28.12 29.17 10.73
C SER A 178 27.72 28.61 9.35
N PHE A 179 27.45 27.31 9.22
CA PHE A 179 26.98 26.71 7.95
C PHE A 179 25.59 27.19 7.55
N GLY A 180 24.72 27.52 8.52
CA GLY A 180 23.38 28.07 8.26
C GLY A 180 23.42 29.58 8.02
N ASP A 181 24.17 30.32 8.82
CA ASP A 181 24.27 31.78 8.71
C ASP A 181 25.05 32.19 7.45
N ASN A 182 26.08 31.42 7.07
CA ASN A 182 26.84 31.65 5.86
C ASN A 182 26.17 31.10 4.60
N ALA A 183 25.24 30.15 4.68
CA ALA A 183 24.47 29.73 3.50
C ALA A 183 23.74 30.92 2.86
N GLN A 184 23.20 31.82 3.69
CA GLN A 184 22.54 33.05 3.25
C GLN A 184 23.53 34.10 2.71
N LYS A 185 24.75 34.17 3.25
CA LYS A 185 25.82 35.04 2.74
C LYS A 185 26.42 34.53 1.43
N ASN A 186 26.57 33.22 1.31
CA ASN A 186 27.18 32.54 0.17
C ASN A 186 26.20 32.43 -1.01
N SER A 187 24.89 32.52 -0.79
CA SER A 187 23.92 32.62 -1.89
C SER A 187 24.06 33.91 -2.69
N ASP A 188 24.59 34.97 -2.07
CA ASP A 188 24.84 36.25 -2.73
C ASP A 188 26.14 36.21 -3.57
N ASP A 189 27.05 35.27 -3.29
CA ASP A 189 28.26 35.02 -4.09
C ASP A 189 28.01 33.89 -5.10
N THR A 190 27.77 34.28 -6.35
CA THR A 190 27.47 33.34 -7.45
C THR A 190 28.55 32.27 -7.67
N TYR A 191 29.83 32.57 -7.41
CA TYR A 191 30.91 31.59 -7.56
C TYR A 191 30.86 30.55 -6.44
N ILE A 192 30.74 31.00 -5.18
CA ILE A 192 30.65 30.11 -4.02
C ILE A 192 29.37 29.27 -4.10
N ALA A 193 28.23 29.89 -4.40
CA ALA A 193 26.95 29.19 -4.60
C ALA A 193 27.06 28.10 -5.68
N GLY A 194 27.75 28.38 -6.79
CA GLY A 194 27.98 27.42 -7.87
C GLY A 194 28.83 26.21 -7.44
N GLN A 195 29.86 26.42 -6.62
CA GLN A 195 30.69 25.31 -6.09
C GLN A 195 29.94 24.47 -5.06
N ILE A 196 29.14 25.11 -4.18
CA ILE A 196 28.28 24.41 -3.23
C ILE A 196 27.24 23.54 -3.96
N SER A 197 26.63 24.05 -5.04
CA SER A 197 25.67 23.27 -5.85
C SER A 197 26.33 22.03 -6.45
N LYS A 198 27.53 22.17 -7.02
CA LYS A 198 28.30 21.04 -7.56
C LYS A 198 28.63 20.00 -6.49
N LEU A 199 29.00 20.45 -5.29
CA LEU A 199 29.31 19.55 -4.18
C LEU A 199 28.06 18.79 -3.73
N LYS A 200 26.92 19.46 -3.63
CA LYS A 200 25.62 18.84 -3.30
C LYS A 200 25.21 17.82 -4.36
N GLU A 201 25.30 18.16 -5.64
CA GLU A 201 24.91 17.32 -6.78
C GLU A 201 25.90 16.17 -7.06
N SER A 202 27.04 16.14 -6.38
CA SER A 202 28.01 15.05 -6.49
C SER A 202 27.41 13.73 -6.02
N ARG A 203 27.26 12.79 -6.97
CA ARG A 203 26.82 11.41 -6.67
C ARG A 203 27.71 10.73 -5.63
N SER A 204 29.01 11.04 -5.62
CA SER A 204 29.95 10.48 -4.64
C SER A 204 29.62 10.95 -3.23
N VAL A 205 29.42 12.27 -3.04
CA VAL A 205 29.08 12.87 -1.75
C VAL A 205 27.74 12.37 -1.25
N GLN A 206 26.73 12.41 -2.12
CA GLN A 206 25.40 11.91 -1.78
C GLN A 206 25.44 10.44 -1.38
N ARG A 207 26.12 9.58 -2.17
CA ARG A 207 26.30 8.15 -1.86
C ARG A 207 27.05 7.95 -0.55
N LYS A 208 28.11 8.72 -0.30
CA LYS A 208 28.92 8.62 0.92
C LYS A 208 28.09 8.91 2.16
N MET A 209 27.37 10.02 2.17
CA MET A 209 26.51 10.37 3.31
C MET A 209 25.39 9.34 3.51
N ILE A 210 24.62 9.07 2.46
CA ILE A 210 23.41 8.24 2.55
C ILE A 210 23.76 6.77 2.81
N ASN A 211 24.68 6.18 2.04
CA ASN A 211 25.07 4.78 2.24
C ASN A 211 25.98 4.62 3.46
N GLY A 212 26.77 5.64 3.82
CA GLY A 212 27.55 5.60 5.05
C GLY A 212 26.64 5.47 6.28
N ALA A 213 25.64 6.33 6.39
CA ALA A 213 24.64 6.26 7.47
C ALA A 213 23.92 4.91 7.53
N TYR A 214 23.57 4.35 6.38
CA TYR A 214 23.02 3.01 6.28
C TYR A 214 23.95 1.93 6.89
N GLN A 215 25.25 2.01 6.57
CA GLN A 215 26.26 1.07 7.06
C GLN A 215 26.52 1.20 8.56
N VAL A 216 26.27 2.35 9.18
CA VAL A 216 26.36 2.52 10.65
C VAL A 216 25.37 1.60 11.36
N ILE A 217 24.12 1.55 10.88
CA ILE A 217 23.08 0.69 11.48
C ILE A 217 23.40 -0.80 11.26
N LEU A 218 23.91 -1.17 10.09
CA LEU A 218 24.40 -2.54 9.86
C LEU A 218 25.66 -2.86 10.68
N GLY A 219 26.50 -1.88 10.98
CA GLY A 219 27.62 -2.05 11.91
C GLY A 219 27.14 -2.48 13.30
N ILE A 220 26.04 -1.90 13.79
CA ILE A 220 25.43 -2.30 15.07
C ILE A 220 24.91 -3.74 14.97
N PHE A 221 24.25 -4.09 13.86
CA PHE A 221 23.81 -5.47 13.61
C PHE A 221 24.96 -6.46 13.71
N PHE A 222 26.07 -6.22 13.02
CA PHE A 222 27.22 -7.12 13.04
C PHE A 222 27.83 -7.21 14.44
N ALA A 223 27.92 -6.11 15.17
CA ALA A 223 28.47 -6.11 16.52
C ALA A 223 27.57 -6.87 17.52
N VAL A 224 26.24 -6.74 17.39
CA VAL A 224 25.28 -7.53 18.17
C VAL A 224 25.34 -9.01 17.79
N LEU A 225 25.44 -9.33 16.50
CA LEU A 225 25.61 -10.69 16.02
C LEU A 225 26.88 -11.32 16.62
N ASN A 226 27.97 -10.56 16.68
CA ASN A 226 29.21 -10.99 17.31
C ASN A 226 29.03 -11.30 18.81
N GLU A 227 28.35 -10.44 19.57
CA GLU A 227 28.02 -10.72 20.98
C GLU A 227 27.19 -12.01 21.14
N LEU A 228 26.21 -12.21 20.25
CA LEU A 228 25.35 -13.41 20.29
C LEU A 228 26.12 -14.69 19.96
N HIS A 229 27.10 -14.62 19.04
CA HIS A 229 27.99 -15.75 18.73
C HIS A 229 28.97 -16.03 19.87
N GLU A 230 29.66 -15.00 20.39
CA GLU A 230 30.64 -15.14 21.49
C GLU A 230 30.00 -15.76 22.73
N ASN A 231 28.74 -15.40 23.01
CA ASN A 231 27.97 -15.94 24.13
C ASN A 231 27.17 -17.22 23.79
N ARG A 232 27.38 -17.81 22.61
CA ARG A 232 26.75 -19.07 22.14
C ARG A 232 25.21 -19.05 22.18
N VAL A 233 24.61 -17.88 21.98
CA VAL A 233 23.15 -17.72 21.87
C VAL A 233 22.66 -18.05 20.47
N LEU A 234 23.46 -17.71 19.45
CA LEU A 234 23.22 -18.04 18.06
C LEU A 234 24.32 -18.94 17.50
N ASP A 235 23.94 -19.84 16.59
CA ASP A 235 24.88 -20.59 15.75
C ASP A 235 25.68 -19.61 14.88
N THR A 236 26.91 -19.96 14.52
CA THR A 236 27.85 -19.12 13.76
C THR A 236 27.46 -18.95 12.29
N ALA A 237 26.25 -19.34 11.92
CA ALA A 237 25.79 -19.29 10.54
C ALA A 237 25.40 -17.87 10.13
N GLU A 238 26.24 -17.29 9.29
CA GLU A 238 26.06 -15.94 8.76
C GLU A 238 26.40 -15.86 7.28
N PHE A 239 25.89 -14.83 6.60
CA PHE A 239 26.30 -14.50 5.24
C PHE A 239 27.52 -13.58 5.29
N THR A 240 28.67 -14.06 4.82
CA THR A 240 29.97 -13.38 4.93
C THR A 240 30.25 -12.44 3.76
N ASN A 241 31.24 -11.56 3.93
CA ASN A 241 31.73 -10.69 2.85
C ASN A 241 32.35 -11.51 1.71
N GLU A 242 33.03 -12.61 2.01
CA GLU A 242 33.55 -13.54 1.00
C GLU A 242 32.42 -14.12 0.13
N GLN A 243 31.30 -14.52 0.75
CA GLN A 243 30.12 -14.97 0.00
C GLN A 243 29.53 -13.86 -0.86
N CYS A 244 29.54 -12.60 -0.39
CA CYS A 244 29.13 -11.45 -1.19
C CYS A 244 30.02 -11.28 -2.44
N ILE A 245 31.34 -11.30 -2.28
CA ILE A 245 32.30 -11.20 -3.40
C ILE A 245 32.12 -12.36 -4.39
N GLN A 246 31.93 -13.57 -3.88
CA GLN A 246 31.68 -14.74 -4.73
C GLN A 246 30.36 -14.60 -5.51
N ALA A 247 29.28 -14.14 -4.86
CA ALA A 247 28.00 -13.87 -5.51
C ALA A 247 28.11 -12.77 -6.58
N GLU A 248 28.83 -11.68 -6.30
CA GLU A 248 29.10 -10.61 -7.26
C GLU A 248 29.86 -11.13 -8.48
N ASN A 249 30.90 -11.96 -8.28
CA ASN A 249 31.66 -12.55 -9.38
C ASN A 249 30.79 -13.48 -10.24
N ILE A 250 29.95 -14.32 -9.61
CA ILE A 250 28.98 -15.18 -10.33
C ILE A 250 28.05 -14.32 -11.18
N TYR A 251 27.46 -13.28 -10.59
CA TYR A 251 26.54 -12.38 -11.31
C TYR A 251 27.24 -11.64 -12.45
N MET A 252 28.37 -10.98 -12.18
CA MET A 252 29.07 -10.16 -13.17
C MET A 252 29.59 -10.99 -14.35
N SER A 253 30.08 -12.21 -14.10
CA SER A 253 30.49 -13.12 -15.17
C SER A 253 29.28 -13.62 -15.98
N THR A 254 28.17 -13.95 -15.32
CA THR A 254 26.92 -14.36 -15.98
C THR A 254 26.43 -13.26 -16.92
N ILE A 255 26.24 -12.04 -16.43
CA ILE A 255 25.71 -10.93 -17.25
C ILE A 255 26.67 -10.52 -18.36
N LYS A 256 27.98 -10.71 -18.18
CA LYS A 256 28.99 -10.33 -19.17
C LYS A 256 29.12 -11.34 -20.32
N TYR A 257 29.01 -12.63 -20.04
CA TYR A 257 29.40 -13.68 -20.98
C TYR A 257 28.25 -14.58 -21.46
N GLU A 258 27.13 -14.63 -20.74
CA GLU A 258 26.01 -15.50 -21.10
C GLU A 258 24.91 -14.74 -21.84
N THR A 259 24.35 -15.36 -22.87
CA THR A 259 23.28 -14.79 -23.71
C THR A 259 22.01 -15.64 -23.68
N ASP A 260 22.08 -16.90 -23.24
CA ASP A 260 20.91 -17.75 -23.03
C ASP A 260 20.16 -17.35 -21.76
N ASP A 261 18.89 -16.98 -21.93
CA ASP A 261 18.04 -16.49 -20.84
C ASP A 261 17.88 -17.48 -19.69
N LYS A 262 17.85 -18.80 -19.95
CA LYS A 262 17.71 -19.80 -18.88
C LYS A 262 18.98 -19.87 -18.04
N LYS A 263 20.14 -19.77 -18.68
CA LYS A 263 21.43 -19.73 -17.99
C LYS A 263 21.65 -18.42 -17.26
N VAL A 264 21.21 -17.28 -17.81
CA VAL A 264 21.22 -15.99 -17.10
C VAL A 264 20.38 -16.08 -15.82
N ILE A 265 19.17 -16.63 -15.90
CA ILE A 265 18.31 -16.85 -14.74
C ILE A 265 19.02 -17.76 -13.72
N THR A 266 19.64 -18.86 -14.17
CA THR A 266 20.35 -19.79 -13.29
C THR A 266 21.52 -19.10 -12.57
N GLY A 267 22.35 -18.33 -13.28
CA GLY A 267 23.45 -17.59 -12.67
C GLY A 267 22.96 -16.52 -11.66
N CYS A 268 21.82 -15.88 -11.91
CA CYS A 268 21.19 -14.99 -10.92
C CYS A 268 20.74 -15.75 -9.67
N LEU A 269 20.13 -16.93 -9.83
CA LEU A 269 19.71 -17.78 -8.71
C LEU A 269 20.90 -18.31 -7.91
N ASP A 270 22.01 -18.65 -8.58
CA ASP A 270 23.25 -19.08 -7.93
C ASP A 270 23.86 -17.95 -7.09
N ALA A 271 23.91 -16.73 -7.64
CA ALA A 271 24.34 -15.55 -6.91
C ALA A 271 23.46 -15.27 -5.67
N ILE A 272 22.13 -15.33 -5.81
CA ILE A 272 21.18 -15.14 -4.70
C ILE A 272 21.32 -16.23 -3.64
N THR A 273 21.47 -17.48 -4.05
CA THR A 273 21.64 -18.62 -3.13
C THR A 273 22.94 -18.46 -2.33
N LYS A 274 23.98 -17.91 -2.98
CA LYS A 274 25.27 -17.65 -2.33
C LYS A 274 25.20 -16.48 -1.35
N PHE A 275 24.59 -15.37 -1.75
CA PHE A 275 24.40 -14.18 -0.92
C PHE A 275 23.07 -13.50 -1.26
N PRO A 276 22.02 -13.70 -0.46
CA PRO A 276 20.67 -13.25 -0.81
C PRO A 276 20.48 -11.74 -0.69
N TYR A 277 21.45 -11.01 -0.12
CA TYR A 277 21.40 -9.56 0.07
C TYR A 277 22.06 -8.76 -1.06
N LEU A 278 22.39 -9.40 -2.20
CA LEU A 278 22.88 -8.73 -3.40
C LEU A 278 21.69 -8.28 -4.25
N ASP A 279 21.54 -6.97 -4.46
CA ASP A 279 20.36 -6.37 -5.11
C ASP A 279 20.27 -6.69 -6.62
N SER A 280 21.39 -6.62 -7.35
CA SER A 280 21.40 -6.64 -8.84
C SER A 280 20.81 -7.89 -9.51
N PRO A 281 21.02 -9.13 -9.01
CA PRO A 281 20.35 -10.31 -9.54
C PRO A 281 18.82 -10.22 -9.53
N TYR A 282 18.23 -9.58 -8.51
CA TYR A 282 16.77 -9.43 -8.43
C TYR A 282 16.22 -8.50 -9.49
N GLU A 283 16.93 -7.41 -9.82
CA GLU A 283 16.55 -6.50 -10.91
C GLU A 283 16.55 -7.23 -12.26
N THR A 284 17.56 -8.06 -12.52
CA THR A 284 17.61 -8.88 -13.73
C THR A 284 16.46 -9.88 -13.79
N LEU A 285 16.17 -10.57 -12.68
CA LEU A 285 15.05 -11.52 -12.61
C LEU A 285 13.69 -10.83 -12.74
N TYR A 286 13.56 -9.60 -12.21
CA TYR A 286 12.35 -8.80 -12.39
C TYR A 286 12.10 -8.52 -13.87
N GLU A 287 13.11 -8.09 -14.62
CA GLU A 287 12.94 -7.84 -16.06
C GLU A 287 12.49 -9.09 -16.83
N LYS A 288 12.95 -10.28 -16.42
CA LYS A 288 12.52 -11.56 -17.00
C LYS A 288 11.11 -11.98 -16.59
N TYR A 289 10.66 -11.63 -15.38
CA TYR A 289 9.39 -12.10 -14.84
C TYR A 289 8.27 -11.06 -14.79
N LYS A 290 8.53 -9.77 -15.04
CA LYS A 290 7.57 -8.66 -14.83
C LYS A 290 6.21 -8.81 -15.52
N GLN A 291 6.14 -9.61 -16.58
CA GLN A 291 4.90 -9.92 -17.32
C GLN A 291 4.31 -11.30 -16.96
N THR A 292 4.73 -11.90 -15.85
CA THR A 292 4.31 -13.25 -15.45
C THR A 292 4.00 -13.31 -13.96
N PRO A 293 3.16 -14.27 -13.50
CA PRO A 293 2.85 -14.44 -12.07
C PRO A 293 4.08 -14.71 -11.19
N ALA A 294 5.20 -15.13 -11.81
CA ALA A 294 6.46 -15.33 -11.11
C ALA A 294 7.01 -14.05 -10.48
N VAL A 295 6.66 -12.85 -10.95
CA VAL A 295 7.20 -11.60 -10.39
C VAL A 295 6.86 -11.41 -8.92
N THR A 296 5.66 -11.82 -8.48
CA THR A 296 5.22 -11.73 -7.08
C THR A 296 6.16 -12.50 -6.13
N SER A 297 6.77 -13.58 -6.62
CA SER A 297 7.73 -14.37 -5.82
C SER A 297 9.04 -13.61 -5.55
N ILE A 298 9.47 -12.70 -6.44
CA ILE A 298 10.67 -11.86 -6.23
C ILE A 298 10.42 -10.95 -5.02
N PHE A 299 9.29 -10.23 -5.02
CA PHE A 299 8.92 -9.35 -3.92
C PHE A 299 8.73 -10.11 -2.61
N SER A 300 8.12 -11.29 -2.66
CA SER A 300 7.99 -12.18 -1.50
C SER A 300 9.35 -12.62 -0.94
N PHE A 301 10.30 -12.93 -1.82
CA PHE A 301 11.66 -13.33 -1.45
C PHE A 301 12.43 -12.18 -0.80
N LEU A 302 12.37 -10.99 -1.40
CA LEU A 302 12.99 -9.77 -0.84
C LEU A 302 12.39 -9.41 0.53
N GLN A 303 11.06 -9.48 0.67
CA GLN A 303 10.38 -9.27 1.95
C GLN A 303 10.81 -10.30 3.00
N PHE A 304 11.01 -11.56 2.61
CA PHE A 304 11.48 -12.61 3.50
C PHE A 304 12.84 -12.25 4.12
N PHE A 305 13.79 -11.79 3.30
CA PHE A 305 15.13 -11.35 3.74
C PHE A 305 15.15 -9.95 4.37
N GLY A 306 14.04 -9.21 4.37
CA GLY A 306 13.95 -7.84 4.90
C GLY A 306 14.45 -6.75 3.95
N MET A 307 14.67 -7.10 2.69
CA MET A 307 15.18 -6.20 1.67
C MET A 307 14.05 -5.35 1.09
N ASN A 308 13.76 -4.21 1.72
CA ASN A 308 12.77 -3.26 1.18
C ASN A 308 13.37 -2.37 0.07
N ILE A 309 13.81 -2.95 -1.05
CA ILE A 309 14.40 -2.19 -2.19
C ILE A 309 13.29 -1.66 -3.10
N SER A 310 13.63 -0.68 -3.94
CA SER A 310 12.80 -0.28 -5.07
C SER A 310 13.30 -0.99 -6.32
N ILE A 311 12.45 -1.75 -6.99
CA ILE A 311 12.72 -2.37 -8.29
C ILE A 311 11.81 -1.73 -9.32
N ALA A 312 12.37 -1.14 -10.37
CA ALA A 312 11.63 -0.41 -11.40
C ALA A 312 10.66 0.66 -10.83
N GLY A 313 11.03 1.31 -9.72
CA GLY A 313 10.21 2.32 -9.04
C GLY A 313 9.17 1.75 -8.08
N ILE A 314 9.13 0.43 -7.88
CA ILE A 314 8.17 -0.27 -7.02
C ILE A 314 8.85 -0.67 -5.71
N GLU A 315 8.38 -0.16 -4.58
CA GLU A 315 8.87 -0.58 -3.27
C GLU A 315 8.31 -1.95 -2.86
N VAL A 316 9.18 -2.83 -2.39
CA VAL A 316 8.82 -4.20 -1.95
C VAL A 316 7.71 -4.19 -0.89
N THR A 317 7.83 -3.35 0.13
CA THR A 317 6.81 -3.27 1.19
C THR A 317 5.45 -2.89 0.62
N LYS A 318 5.39 -1.84 -0.22
CA LYS A 318 4.12 -1.39 -0.82
C LYS A 318 3.50 -2.44 -1.73
N TYR A 319 4.32 -3.13 -2.52
CA TYR A 319 3.85 -4.25 -3.36
C TYR A 319 3.24 -5.37 -2.50
N MET A 320 3.90 -5.74 -1.40
CA MET A 320 3.44 -6.82 -0.53
C MET A 320 2.25 -6.44 0.36
N GLU A 321 2.11 -5.17 0.72
CA GLU A 321 0.89 -4.64 1.37
C GLU A 321 -0.33 -4.83 0.45
N ILE A 322 -0.19 -4.47 -0.83
CA ILE A 322 -1.25 -4.66 -1.84
C ILE A 322 -1.57 -6.16 -2.00
N GLU A 323 -0.56 -7.03 -2.11
CA GLU A 323 -0.79 -8.49 -2.17
C GLU A 323 -1.50 -9.04 -0.93
N ALA A 324 -1.16 -8.53 0.26
CA ALA A 324 -1.80 -8.95 1.50
C ALA A 324 -3.26 -8.48 1.59
N ALA A 325 -3.55 -7.26 1.13
CA ALA A 325 -4.91 -6.74 1.06
C ALA A 325 -5.75 -7.49 0.02
N LEU A 326 -5.19 -7.73 -1.18
CA LEU A 326 -5.86 -8.45 -2.26
C LEU A 326 -6.33 -9.85 -1.82
N LYS A 327 -5.50 -10.57 -1.07
CA LYS A 327 -5.81 -11.91 -0.55
C LYS A 327 -7.03 -11.97 0.40
N GLN A 328 -7.45 -10.84 0.95
CA GLN A 328 -8.64 -10.77 1.80
C GLN A 328 -9.93 -10.82 0.97
N TYR A 329 -9.85 -10.39 -0.29
CA TYR A 329 -10.99 -10.27 -1.19
C TYR A 329 -11.03 -11.38 -2.24
N ILE A 330 -9.86 -11.88 -2.68
CA ILE A 330 -9.80 -12.84 -3.78
C ILE A 330 -8.62 -13.82 -3.66
N ASP A 331 -8.91 -15.11 -3.85
CA ASP A 331 -7.89 -16.14 -3.98
C ASP A 331 -7.45 -16.23 -5.45
N ILE A 332 -6.44 -15.42 -5.80
CA ILE A 332 -5.87 -15.37 -7.16
C ILE A 332 -5.44 -16.75 -7.67
N SER A 333 -5.06 -17.67 -6.79
CA SER A 333 -4.62 -19.02 -7.20
C SER A 333 -5.75 -19.89 -7.75
N LYS A 334 -7.00 -19.55 -7.42
CA LYS A 334 -8.22 -20.23 -7.88
C LYS A 334 -8.99 -19.41 -8.92
N PHE A 335 -8.54 -18.19 -9.22
CA PHE A 335 -9.20 -17.35 -10.21
C PHE A 335 -8.83 -17.79 -11.62
N ASP A 336 -9.83 -18.18 -12.41
CA ASP A 336 -9.65 -18.54 -13.81
C ASP A 336 -9.72 -17.29 -14.69
N PHE A 337 -8.58 -16.88 -15.24
CA PHE A 337 -8.48 -15.69 -16.09
C PHE A 337 -8.92 -15.95 -17.54
N ASP A 338 -9.14 -17.21 -17.92
CA ASP A 338 -9.52 -17.60 -19.28
C ASP A 338 -11.04 -17.78 -19.43
N THR A 339 -11.76 -17.88 -18.30
CA THR A 339 -13.21 -17.99 -18.26
C THR A 339 -13.85 -16.68 -17.84
N PHE A 340 -14.84 -16.21 -18.61
CA PHE A 340 -15.56 -14.96 -18.33
C PHE A 340 -16.98 -15.24 -17.85
N THR A 341 -17.14 -15.34 -16.53
CA THR A 341 -18.46 -15.43 -15.89
C THR A 341 -18.84 -14.14 -15.19
N THR A 342 -20.14 -13.89 -15.07
CA THR A 342 -20.67 -12.75 -14.31
C THR A 342 -20.21 -12.78 -12.85
N ASP A 343 -20.12 -13.96 -12.24
CA ASP A 343 -19.64 -14.10 -10.86
C ASP A 343 -18.18 -13.67 -10.72
N GLN A 344 -17.30 -14.15 -11.60
CA GLN A 344 -15.90 -13.75 -11.57
C GLN A 344 -15.71 -12.27 -11.87
N TYR A 345 -16.54 -11.69 -12.75
CA TYR A 345 -16.53 -10.25 -13.00
C TYR A 345 -16.80 -9.45 -11.71
N TYR A 346 -17.88 -9.76 -11.00
CA TYR A 346 -18.22 -9.02 -9.78
C TYR A 346 -17.23 -9.27 -8.65
N ILE A 347 -16.73 -10.50 -8.48
CA ILE A 347 -15.66 -10.81 -7.51
C ILE A 347 -14.39 -9.98 -7.80
N ALA A 348 -13.97 -9.93 -9.07
CA ALA A 348 -12.80 -9.15 -9.46
C ALA A 348 -13.02 -7.64 -9.25
N SER A 349 -14.21 -7.14 -9.61
CA SER A 349 -14.55 -5.72 -9.52
C SER A 349 -14.62 -5.24 -8.07
N GLU A 350 -15.30 -5.99 -7.20
CA GLU A 350 -15.37 -5.71 -5.77
C GLU A 350 -13.98 -5.70 -5.12
N ALA A 351 -13.12 -6.67 -5.48
CA ALA A 351 -11.75 -6.74 -4.98
C ALA A 351 -10.91 -5.52 -5.40
N ILE A 352 -11.04 -5.05 -6.64
CA ILE A 352 -10.31 -3.88 -7.14
C ILE A 352 -10.86 -2.59 -6.53
N GLU A 353 -12.17 -2.41 -6.47
CA GLU A 353 -12.80 -1.23 -5.87
C GLU A 353 -12.36 -1.04 -4.42
N LYS A 354 -12.36 -2.11 -3.61
CA LYS A 354 -11.90 -2.06 -2.22
C LYS A 354 -10.43 -1.68 -2.07
N LEU A 355 -9.61 -2.08 -3.03
CA LEU A 355 -8.18 -1.72 -3.03
C LEU A 355 -7.95 -0.30 -3.55
N GLU A 356 -8.76 0.20 -4.46
CA GLU A 356 -8.64 1.56 -5.01
C GLU A 356 -8.85 2.62 -3.93
N GLU A 357 -9.74 2.38 -2.95
CA GLU A 357 -9.96 3.24 -1.79
C GLU A 357 -8.65 3.58 -1.04
N GLU A 358 -7.68 2.66 -1.01
CA GLU A 358 -6.44 2.79 -0.21
C GLU A 358 -5.15 2.88 -1.07
N TYR A 359 -5.14 2.33 -2.28
CA TYR A 359 -3.92 2.10 -3.07
C TYR A 359 -3.94 2.64 -4.51
N TYR A 360 -4.93 3.47 -4.88
CA TYR A 360 -5.20 3.92 -6.27
C TYR A 360 -3.97 4.11 -7.18
N SER A 361 -2.97 4.92 -6.77
CA SER A 361 -1.80 5.24 -7.61
C SER A 361 -0.80 4.08 -7.81
N SER A 362 -0.86 3.06 -6.96
CA SER A 362 0.13 1.97 -6.90
C SER A 362 -0.40 0.63 -7.42
N LEU A 363 -1.72 0.50 -7.60
CA LEU A 363 -2.34 -0.77 -8.00
C LEU A 363 -1.86 -1.29 -9.35
N LYS A 364 -1.68 -0.40 -10.33
CA LYS A 364 -1.19 -0.76 -11.68
C LYS A 364 0.22 -1.34 -11.68
N ASN A 365 1.00 -1.07 -10.64
CA ASN A 365 2.34 -1.63 -10.48
C ASN A 365 2.32 -3.03 -9.83
N ASN A 366 1.19 -3.44 -9.25
CA ASN A 366 1.01 -4.79 -8.75
C ASN A 366 0.50 -5.71 -9.87
N PHE A 367 1.19 -6.83 -10.09
CA PHE A 367 0.92 -7.71 -11.24
C PHE A 367 -0.47 -8.35 -11.18
N ASN A 368 -0.89 -8.84 -10.01
CA ASN A 368 -2.19 -9.50 -9.85
C ASN A 368 -3.34 -8.49 -9.97
N CYS A 369 -3.17 -7.29 -9.42
CA CYS A 369 -4.15 -6.21 -9.58
C CYS A 369 -4.25 -5.78 -11.04
N TRP A 370 -3.12 -5.56 -11.72
CA TRP A 370 -3.11 -5.24 -13.16
C TRP A 370 -3.84 -6.30 -13.98
N ARG A 371 -3.60 -7.59 -13.74
CA ARG A 371 -4.31 -8.68 -14.43
C ARG A 371 -5.80 -8.67 -14.18
N LEU A 372 -6.25 -8.40 -12.96
CA LEU A 372 -7.67 -8.28 -12.66
C LEU A 372 -8.29 -7.08 -13.38
N CYS A 373 -7.62 -5.93 -13.43
CA CYS A 373 -8.10 -4.79 -14.20
C CYS A 373 -8.25 -5.12 -15.69
N GLU A 374 -7.28 -5.82 -16.29
CA GLU A 374 -7.39 -6.27 -17.69
C GLU A 374 -8.53 -7.27 -17.89
N TYR A 375 -8.72 -8.20 -16.94
CA TYR A 375 -9.86 -9.14 -16.96
C TYR A 375 -11.20 -8.41 -16.89
N ILE A 376 -11.37 -7.46 -15.96
CA ILE A 376 -12.58 -6.64 -15.78
C ILE A 376 -12.90 -5.90 -17.06
N LYS A 377 -11.89 -5.24 -17.65
CA LYS A 377 -12.03 -4.51 -18.91
C LYS A 377 -12.50 -5.43 -20.04
N HIS A 378 -11.89 -6.59 -20.20
CA HIS A 378 -12.29 -7.52 -21.26
C HIS A 378 -13.69 -8.10 -21.02
N ALA A 379 -14.03 -8.43 -19.77
CA ALA A 379 -15.36 -8.89 -19.38
C ALA A 379 -16.45 -7.85 -19.73
N GLN A 380 -16.16 -6.56 -19.58
CA GLN A 380 -17.05 -5.47 -19.99
C GLN A 380 -17.18 -5.39 -21.53
N GLU A 381 -16.07 -5.51 -22.26
CA GLU A 381 -16.06 -5.48 -23.74
C GLU A 381 -16.95 -6.58 -24.36
N ILE A 382 -16.99 -7.76 -23.74
CA ILE A 382 -17.81 -8.89 -24.19
C ILE A 382 -19.20 -8.95 -23.52
N GLY A 383 -19.56 -7.97 -22.69
CA GLY A 383 -20.89 -7.80 -22.12
C GLY A 383 -21.21 -8.66 -20.89
N VAL A 384 -20.22 -9.29 -20.24
CA VAL A 384 -20.40 -10.15 -19.05
C VAL A 384 -20.90 -9.34 -17.84
N SER A 385 -20.53 -8.06 -17.77
CA SER A 385 -20.97 -7.11 -16.73
C SER A 385 -22.48 -6.89 -16.71
N ASN A 386 -23.20 -7.19 -17.79
CA ASN A 386 -24.65 -7.02 -17.87
C ASN A 386 -25.42 -8.21 -17.27
N GLY A 387 -24.73 -9.30 -16.93
CA GLY A 387 -25.36 -10.49 -16.36
C GLY A 387 -25.79 -10.32 -14.90
N VAL A 388 -26.61 -11.28 -14.46
CA VAL A 388 -27.04 -11.45 -13.05
C VAL A 388 -26.09 -12.45 -12.37
N SER A 389 -25.43 -12.04 -11.29
CA SER A 389 -24.53 -12.93 -10.53
C SER A 389 -25.31 -14.00 -9.77
N SER A 390 -24.68 -15.13 -9.43
CA SER A 390 -25.25 -16.17 -8.57
C SER A 390 -25.60 -15.63 -7.18
N LYS A 391 -24.81 -14.68 -6.65
CA LYS A 391 -25.11 -13.96 -5.40
C LYS A 391 -26.41 -13.16 -5.55
N GLU A 392 -26.55 -12.43 -6.65
CA GLU A 392 -27.76 -11.65 -6.97
C GLU A 392 -28.98 -12.57 -7.18
N LYS A 393 -28.83 -13.72 -7.87
CA LYS A 393 -29.91 -14.72 -8.05
C LYS A 393 -30.43 -15.32 -6.74
N GLN A 394 -29.63 -15.27 -5.67
CA GLN A 394 -30.01 -15.78 -4.34
C GLN A 394 -30.29 -14.66 -3.34
N ALA A 395 -30.09 -13.40 -3.73
CA ALA A 395 -30.26 -12.25 -2.86
C ALA A 395 -31.72 -12.11 -2.42
N SER A 396 -31.94 -11.76 -1.16
CA SER A 396 -33.27 -11.38 -0.68
C SER A 396 -33.80 -10.17 -1.47
N MET A 397 -35.11 -9.91 -1.48
CA MET A 397 -35.64 -8.72 -2.16
C MET A 397 -35.04 -7.41 -1.63
N GLU A 398 -34.70 -7.37 -0.35
CA GLU A 398 -34.02 -6.22 0.26
C GLU A 398 -32.62 -5.96 -0.31
N GLU A 399 -31.92 -7.00 -0.75
CA GLU A 399 -30.56 -6.93 -1.30
C GLU A 399 -30.56 -6.91 -2.85
N TYR A 400 -31.51 -7.57 -3.48
CA TYR A 400 -31.63 -7.66 -4.94
C TYR A 400 -32.00 -6.33 -5.58
N ILE A 401 -33.01 -5.64 -5.03
CA ILE A 401 -33.50 -4.40 -5.61
C ILE A 401 -32.38 -3.34 -5.65
N PRO A 402 -31.56 -3.09 -4.60
CA PRO A 402 -30.42 -2.19 -4.69
C PRO A 402 -29.39 -2.60 -5.76
N LEU A 403 -29.00 -3.88 -5.81
CA LEU A 403 -28.04 -4.40 -6.80
C LEU A 403 -28.54 -4.20 -8.24
N LEU A 404 -29.82 -4.46 -8.49
CA LEU A 404 -30.45 -4.22 -9.78
C LEU A 404 -30.40 -2.75 -10.17
N MET A 405 -30.62 -1.84 -9.21
CA MET A 405 -30.56 -0.41 -9.48
C MET A 405 -29.15 0.07 -9.82
N GLU A 406 -28.14 -0.39 -9.09
CA GLU A 406 -26.72 -0.06 -9.34
C GLU A 406 -26.27 -0.47 -10.75
N ARG A 407 -26.75 -1.61 -11.27
CA ARG A 407 -26.43 -2.06 -12.64
C ARG A 407 -26.99 -1.15 -13.74
N HIS A 408 -28.15 -0.55 -13.49
CA HIS A 408 -28.92 0.15 -14.52
C HIS A 408 -28.86 1.67 -14.44
N VAL A 409 -28.33 2.23 -13.34
CA VAL A 409 -28.31 3.67 -13.09
C VAL A 409 -26.88 4.18 -13.04
N ASP A 410 -26.52 5.04 -13.98
CA ASP A 410 -25.23 5.74 -13.99
C ASP A 410 -25.21 6.83 -12.90
N MET A 411 -24.43 6.62 -11.83
CA MET A 411 -24.36 7.53 -10.68
C MET A 411 -23.89 8.95 -11.04
N GLU A 412 -23.10 9.16 -12.11
CA GLU A 412 -22.67 10.51 -12.51
C GLU A 412 -23.81 11.33 -13.12
N SER A 413 -24.72 10.65 -13.84
CA SER A 413 -25.94 11.25 -14.38
C SER A 413 -26.96 11.65 -13.29
N MET A 414 -26.75 11.19 -12.06
CA MET A 414 -27.61 11.44 -10.89
C MET A 414 -27.25 12.71 -10.09
N SER A 415 -26.20 13.46 -10.45
CA SER A 415 -25.78 14.67 -9.72
C SER A 415 -26.85 15.77 -9.62
N CYS A 416 -27.87 15.75 -10.50
CA CYS A 416 -29.02 16.65 -10.45
C CYS A 416 -30.32 16.01 -9.91
N CYS A 417 -30.26 14.74 -9.49
CA CYS A 417 -31.34 13.96 -8.88
C CYS A 417 -30.81 13.24 -7.64
N SER A 418 -30.69 13.98 -6.53
CA SER A 418 -30.33 13.45 -5.20
C SER A 418 -31.24 12.26 -4.81
N PRO A 419 -30.70 11.25 -4.09
CA PRO A 419 -30.83 9.83 -4.40
C PRO A 419 -32.25 9.29 -4.17
N TYR A 420 -32.68 8.37 -5.03
CA TYR A 420 -33.99 7.72 -4.93
C TYR A 420 -34.12 6.91 -3.63
N ILE A 421 -35.34 6.90 -3.13
CA ILE A 421 -35.71 6.79 -1.71
C ILE A 421 -36.00 5.33 -1.37
N TRP A 422 -35.12 4.70 -0.60
CA TRP A 422 -35.41 3.51 0.23
C TRP A 422 -35.90 3.99 1.62
N VAL A 423 -37.10 3.58 2.06
CA VAL A 423 -37.63 3.82 3.43
C VAL A 423 -38.38 2.54 3.84
N ALA A 424 -38.17 1.86 4.98
CA ALA A 424 -37.64 2.25 6.30
C ALA A 424 -36.49 1.38 6.87
N GLY A 425 -35.70 1.94 7.81
CA GLY A 425 -34.80 1.18 8.72
C GLY A 425 -33.31 1.58 8.76
N THR A 426 -32.81 2.43 7.86
CA THR A 426 -31.42 2.95 7.89
C THR A 426 -31.35 4.44 8.18
N LYS A 427 -30.42 4.87 9.05
CA LYS A 427 -29.96 6.27 9.12
C LYS A 427 -29.35 6.62 7.75
N ILE A 428 -30.01 7.43 6.94
CA ILE A 428 -29.40 8.08 5.78
C ILE A 428 -29.56 9.60 5.91
N THR A 429 -28.42 10.26 5.97
CA THR A 429 -28.25 11.71 5.83
C THR A 429 -28.00 12.04 4.36
N GLY A 430 -28.98 12.61 3.66
CA GLY A 430 -28.84 13.13 2.28
C GLY A 430 -30.14 13.77 1.78
N PRO A 431 -30.12 14.88 1.00
CA PRO A 431 -31.16 15.90 1.12
C PRO A 431 -32.30 15.84 0.07
N ILE A 432 -33.50 16.12 0.60
CA ILE A 432 -34.78 16.54 -0.04
C ILE A 432 -35.70 15.42 -0.55
N ILE A 433 -36.21 14.61 0.40
CA ILE A 433 -37.67 14.44 0.50
C ILE A 433 -38.19 15.62 1.32
N PHE A 434 -39.23 16.31 0.87
CA PHE A 434 -39.95 17.18 1.79
C PHE A 434 -40.67 16.28 2.80
N LYS A 435 -40.42 16.44 4.11
CA LYS A 435 -41.13 15.75 5.21
C LYS A 435 -42.67 15.72 5.05
N SER A 436 -43.25 16.61 4.25
CA SER A 436 -44.67 16.62 3.91
C SER A 436 -45.13 15.43 3.06
N ASP A 437 -44.29 14.95 2.15
CA ASP A 437 -44.68 14.00 1.10
C ASP A 437 -44.64 12.57 1.64
N GLU A 438 -43.61 12.28 2.42
CA GLU A 438 -43.49 11.06 3.24
C GLU A 438 -44.66 10.95 4.22
N LYS A 439 -44.95 12.02 4.97
CA LYS A 439 -46.09 12.05 5.90
C LYS A 439 -47.42 11.80 5.21
N GLU A 440 -47.64 12.29 3.99
CA GLU A 440 -48.91 12.08 3.28
C GLU A 440 -49.06 10.64 2.78
N ILE A 441 -47.97 9.99 2.37
CA ILE A 441 -47.96 8.57 1.97
C ILE A 441 -48.21 7.67 3.20
N TYR A 442 -47.52 7.92 4.32
CA TYR A 442 -47.72 7.18 5.58
C TYR A 442 -49.10 7.43 6.20
N ALA A 443 -49.58 8.69 6.23
CA ALA A 443 -50.86 9.04 6.84
C ALA A 443 -52.06 8.39 6.14
N ARG A 444 -51.92 8.02 4.85
CA ARG A 444 -52.97 7.33 4.08
C ARG A 444 -52.93 5.81 4.21
N LYS A 445 -51.98 5.25 4.96
CA LYS A 445 -51.77 3.80 5.16
C LYS A 445 -51.56 3.01 3.85
N TYR A 446 -50.99 3.64 2.82
CA TYR A 446 -50.64 2.93 1.58
C TYR A 446 -49.38 2.07 1.71
N ILE A 447 -48.62 2.30 2.79
CA ILE A 447 -47.30 1.72 3.06
C ILE A 447 -47.34 1.29 4.53
N GLU A 448 -46.84 0.10 4.84
CA GLU A 448 -46.76 -0.42 6.20
C GLU A 448 -45.56 0.21 6.92
N ASP A 449 -45.79 0.65 8.17
CA ASP A 449 -44.69 1.05 9.05
C ASP A 449 -43.78 -0.17 9.22
N GLU A 450 -42.47 0.00 9.01
CA GLU A 450 -41.38 -1.01 9.06
C GLU A 450 -40.99 -1.71 7.74
N LYS A 451 -41.80 -1.64 6.68
CA LYS A 451 -41.39 -2.20 5.37
C LYS A 451 -40.50 -1.25 4.57
N LYS A 452 -39.66 -1.83 3.70
CA LYS A 452 -38.77 -1.10 2.78
C LYS A 452 -39.39 -0.98 1.40
N TYR A 453 -39.41 0.23 0.86
CA TYR A 453 -40.04 0.52 -0.44
C TYR A 453 -39.08 1.23 -1.39
N LEU A 454 -39.09 0.83 -2.67
CA LEU A 454 -38.61 1.61 -3.82
C LEU A 454 -39.80 2.41 -4.38
N LEU A 455 -39.73 3.74 -4.25
CA LEU A 455 -40.82 4.64 -4.65
C LEU A 455 -40.61 5.20 -6.07
N ILE A 456 -41.61 5.05 -6.93
CA ILE A 456 -41.63 5.56 -8.31
C ILE A 456 -42.86 6.47 -8.47
N TYR A 457 -42.69 7.79 -8.38
CA TYR A 457 -43.78 8.77 -8.41
C TYR A 457 -43.49 10.07 -9.16
N ASP A 458 -44.55 10.73 -9.62
CA ASP A 458 -44.48 12.03 -10.30
C ASP A 458 -44.40 13.20 -9.29
N ARG A 459 -43.36 14.02 -9.41
CA ARG A 459 -43.22 15.28 -8.65
C ARG A 459 -44.00 16.39 -9.36
N SER A 460 -45.32 16.31 -9.33
CA SER A 460 -46.16 17.44 -9.74
C SER A 460 -46.19 18.52 -8.62
N GLY A 461 -46.37 19.79 -8.98
CA GLY A 461 -46.26 20.95 -8.08
C GLY A 461 -47.19 20.93 -6.86
N ILE A 462 -47.26 22.05 -6.13
CA ILE A 462 -47.84 22.28 -4.77
C ILE A 462 -49.11 21.46 -4.39
N TRP A 463 -49.92 21.00 -5.35
CA TRP A 463 -51.19 20.29 -5.16
C TRP A 463 -51.17 18.77 -5.44
N GLY A 464 -50.10 18.21 -6.00
CA GLY A 464 -50.04 16.83 -6.50
C GLY A 464 -48.88 15.97 -5.97
N LYS A 465 -48.25 16.40 -4.86
CA LYS A 465 -47.13 15.67 -4.24
C LYS A 465 -47.56 14.27 -3.78
N GLY A 466 -46.84 13.23 -4.22
CA GLY A 466 -47.02 11.84 -3.76
C GLY A 466 -48.34 11.14 -4.15
N LYS A 467 -49.17 11.75 -5.01
CA LYS A 467 -50.50 11.21 -5.37
C LYS A 467 -50.50 10.28 -6.58
N ILE A 468 -49.46 10.35 -7.42
CA ILE A 468 -49.41 9.70 -8.73
C ILE A 468 -48.10 8.91 -8.81
N GLY A 469 -48.20 7.58 -8.76
CA GLY A 469 -47.04 6.69 -8.73
C GLY A 469 -47.36 5.32 -8.15
N PHE A 470 -46.31 4.55 -7.89
CA PHE A 470 -46.38 3.28 -7.20
C PHE A 470 -45.14 3.05 -6.33
N GLY A 471 -45.27 2.18 -5.32
CA GLY A 471 -44.20 1.75 -4.44
C GLY A 471 -44.00 0.25 -4.60
N ILE A 472 -42.74 -0.18 -4.69
CA ILE A 472 -42.35 -1.58 -4.75
C ILE A 472 -41.78 -1.96 -3.38
N PHE A 473 -42.27 -3.03 -2.77
CA PHE A 473 -41.73 -3.59 -1.54
C PHE A 473 -41.34 -5.06 -1.75
N ASP A 474 -40.88 -5.72 -0.71
CA ASP A 474 -40.38 -7.10 -0.74
C ASP A 474 -41.39 -8.14 -1.24
N GLU A 475 -42.70 -7.88 -1.17
CA GLU A 475 -43.74 -8.84 -1.57
C GLU A 475 -44.64 -8.37 -2.72
N GLY A 476 -44.54 -7.11 -3.15
CA GLY A 476 -45.45 -6.59 -4.18
C GLY A 476 -45.30 -5.12 -4.56
N ILE A 477 -46.32 -4.63 -5.26
CA ILE A 477 -46.42 -3.27 -5.79
C ILE A 477 -47.72 -2.63 -5.29
N VAL A 478 -47.62 -1.44 -4.70
CA VAL A 478 -48.77 -0.62 -4.31
C VAL A 478 -48.93 0.57 -5.26
N PHE A 479 -50.12 0.75 -5.83
CA PHE A 479 -50.41 1.90 -6.70
C PHE A 479 -51.03 3.04 -5.89
N PHE A 480 -50.32 4.16 -5.75
CA PHE A 480 -50.72 5.25 -4.85
C PHE A 480 -52.05 5.92 -5.23
N GLU A 481 -52.37 5.98 -6.53
CA GLU A 481 -53.62 6.58 -7.00
C GLU A 481 -54.86 5.81 -6.54
N THR A 482 -54.73 4.48 -6.39
CA THR A 482 -55.86 3.59 -6.11
C THR A 482 -55.79 2.92 -4.73
N GLY A 483 -54.61 2.92 -4.11
CA GLY A 483 -54.31 2.14 -2.90
C GLY A 483 -54.31 0.63 -3.12
N LYS A 484 -54.47 0.15 -4.36
CA LYS A 484 -54.49 -1.27 -4.67
C LYS A 484 -53.08 -1.86 -4.63
N ILE A 485 -52.98 -3.10 -4.18
CA ILE A 485 -51.73 -3.86 -4.05
C ILE A 485 -51.76 -5.06 -4.99
N ALA A 486 -50.73 -5.19 -5.82
CA ALA A 486 -50.46 -6.37 -6.62
C ALA A 486 -49.29 -7.13 -5.98
N LEU A 487 -49.57 -8.28 -5.36
CA LEU A 487 -48.53 -9.13 -4.78
C LEU A 487 -47.79 -9.87 -5.88
N PHE A 488 -46.46 -9.95 -5.81
CA PHE A 488 -45.63 -10.60 -6.83
C PHE A 488 -46.03 -12.04 -7.08
N LYS A 489 -46.42 -12.78 -6.03
CA LYS A 489 -46.90 -14.16 -6.11
C LYS A 489 -48.19 -14.34 -6.93
N ASP A 490 -48.93 -13.26 -7.19
CA ASP A 490 -50.23 -13.30 -7.88
C ASP A 490 -50.16 -12.67 -9.29
N ILE A 491 -49.01 -12.10 -9.67
CA ILE A 491 -48.80 -11.45 -10.97
C ILE A 491 -48.50 -12.51 -12.04
N VAL A 492 -49.28 -12.49 -13.11
CA VAL A 492 -49.16 -13.39 -14.27
C VAL A 492 -48.65 -12.68 -15.53
N GLU A 493 -48.64 -11.35 -15.54
CA GLU A 493 -48.18 -10.56 -16.68
C GLU A 493 -47.65 -9.20 -16.21
N CYS A 494 -46.49 -8.81 -16.74
CA CYS A 494 -45.93 -7.47 -16.60
C CYS A 494 -45.41 -7.00 -17.96
N ARG A 495 -46.04 -5.99 -18.56
CA ARG A 495 -45.66 -5.49 -19.89
C ARG A 495 -45.78 -3.98 -20.01
N PHE A 496 -45.07 -3.43 -20.99
CA PHE A 496 -45.23 -2.05 -21.42
C PHE A 496 -46.27 -1.96 -22.53
N ASN A 497 -47.24 -1.06 -22.40
CA ASN A 497 -48.18 -0.73 -23.45
C ASN A 497 -47.68 0.51 -24.21
N GLU A 498 -47.29 0.33 -25.48
CA GLU A 498 -46.72 1.38 -26.32
C GLU A 498 -47.75 2.46 -26.70
N GLU A 499 -49.01 2.10 -26.91
CA GLU A 499 -50.06 3.03 -27.32
C GLU A 499 -50.35 4.06 -26.22
N HIS A 500 -50.40 3.60 -24.97
CA HIS A 500 -50.71 4.43 -23.81
C HIS A 500 -49.46 4.93 -23.07
N ALA A 501 -48.28 4.45 -23.47
CA ALA A 501 -47.03 4.58 -22.71
C ALA A 501 -47.27 4.25 -21.22
N SER A 502 -47.69 3.02 -20.92
CA SER A 502 -48.11 2.61 -19.58
C SER A 502 -47.51 1.28 -19.14
N LEU A 503 -47.34 1.11 -17.84
CA LEU A 503 -47.09 -0.19 -17.19
C LEU A 503 -48.41 -0.93 -17.06
N VAL A 504 -48.45 -2.18 -17.52
CA VAL A 504 -49.58 -3.08 -17.32
C VAL A 504 -49.15 -4.24 -16.43
N ILE A 505 -49.83 -4.41 -15.30
CA ILE A 505 -49.68 -5.56 -14.39
C ILE A 505 -51.00 -6.33 -14.37
N LYS A 506 -50.94 -7.62 -14.66
CA LYS A 506 -52.10 -8.51 -14.57
C LYS A 506 -51.90 -9.51 -13.45
N THR A 507 -52.95 -9.70 -12.67
CA THR A 507 -53.09 -10.79 -11.71
C THR A 507 -54.18 -11.74 -12.16
N SER A 508 -54.40 -12.83 -11.43
CA SER A 508 -55.51 -13.76 -11.70
C SER A 508 -56.90 -13.12 -11.58
N ARG A 509 -57.02 -11.96 -10.90
CA ARG A 509 -58.32 -11.31 -10.60
C ARG A 509 -58.47 -9.91 -11.19
N ASP A 510 -57.37 -9.19 -11.35
CA ASP A 510 -57.37 -7.77 -11.68
C ASP A 510 -56.31 -7.43 -12.74
N VAL A 511 -56.59 -6.38 -13.51
CA VAL A 511 -55.62 -5.71 -14.39
C VAL A 511 -55.39 -4.31 -13.85
N TYR A 512 -54.12 -3.96 -13.67
CA TYR A 512 -53.67 -2.65 -13.24
C TYR A 512 -52.89 -2.00 -14.39
N GLU A 513 -53.30 -0.81 -14.80
CA GLU A 513 -52.60 -0.04 -15.82
C GLU A 513 -52.19 1.32 -15.24
N PHE A 514 -50.91 1.66 -15.36
CA PHE A 514 -50.34 2.91 -14.87
C PHE A 514 -49.64 3.66 -16.00
N GLY A 515 -50.21 4.80 -16.41
CA GLY A 515 -49.68 5.63 -17.50
C GLY A 515 -48.43 6.42 -17.09
N TYR A 516 -47.34 6.27 -17.85
CA TYR A 516 -46.17 7.13 -17.76
C TYR A 516 -46.51 8.49 -18.41
N ARG A 517 -46.82 9.51 -17.59
CA ARG A 517 -47.26 10.82 -18.11
C ARG A 517 -46.14 11.55 -18.88
N LYS A 518 -46.42 11.93 -20.13
CA LYS A 518 -45.55 12.71 -21.07
C LYS A 518 -44.91 14.01 -20.53
N LYS A 519 -45.39 14.58 -19.42
CA LYS A 519 -44.88 15.85 -18.83
C LYS A 519 -44.04 15.66 -17.56
N ALA A 520 -43.87 14.42 -17.07
CA ALA A 520 -43.11 14.14 -15.86
C ALA A 520 -41.59 14.09 -16.15
N ASN A 521 -41.00 15.28 -16.32
CA ASN A 521 -39.56 15.51 -16.55
C ASN A 521 -38.61 14.99 -15.44
N ILE A 522 -39.10 14.28 -14.44
CA ILE A 522 -38.33 13.95 -13.22
C ILE A 522 -38.15 12.42 -13.05
N MET A 523 -39.17 11.59 -13.34
CA MET A 523 -39.02 10.12 -13.20
C MET A 523 -38.08 9.50 -14.25
N PHE A 524 -37.99 10.11 -15.43
CA PHE A 524 -37.14 9.63 -16.52
C PHE A 524 -35.80 10.37 -16.63
N LYS A 525 -35.45 11.25 -15.70
CA LYS A 525 -34.20 12.03 -15.85
C LYS A 525 -32.93 11.17 -15.66
N ALA A 526 -32.96 10.18 -14.77
CA ALA A 526 -31.90 9.19 -14.62
C ALA A 526 -31.83 8.20 -15.81
N TYR A 527 -32.88 8.15 -16.62
CA TYR A 527 -33.03 7.26 -17.78
C TYR A 527 -33.32 8.05 -19.07
N TYR A 528 -32.90 9.32 -19.13
CA TYR A 528 -33.42 10.28 -20.12
C TYR A 528 -33.10 9.88 -21.56
N ASN A 529 -32.07 9.05 -21.73
CA ASN A 529 -31.62 8.53 -23.02
C ASN A 529 -32.11 7.09 -23.28
N LYS A 530 -32.97 6.53 -22.43
CA LYS A 530 -33.51 5.17 -22.57
C LYS A 530 -34.93 5.21 -23.12
N SER A 531 -35.34 4.12 -23.77
CA SER A 531 -36.68 3.97 -24.33
C SER A 531 -37.76 3.96 -23.24
N ALA A 532 -39.00 4.32 -23.60
CA ALA A 532 -40.10 4.47 -22.63
C ALA A 532 -40.46 3.17 -21.89
N ASP A 533 -40.17 2.02 -22.49
CA ASP A 533 -40.36 0.67 -21.93
C ASP A 533 -39.22 0.22 -20.99
N TYR A 534 -38.12 0.99 -20.90
CA TYR A 534 -36.92 0.58 -20.18
C TYR A 534 -37.18 0.22 -18.72
N VAL A 535 -37.93 1.06 -18.02
CA VAL A 535 -38.26 0.86 -16.60
C VAL A 535 -39.10 -0.40 -16.43
N THR A 536 -40.09 -0.63 -17.30
CA THR A 536 -40.92 -1.83 -17.25
C THR A 536 -40.09 -3.09 -17.49
N LYS A 537 -39.26 -3.10 -18.54
CA LYS A 537 -38.51 -4.30 -18.96
C LYS A 537 -37.29 -4.61 -18.11
N ASN A 538 -36.56 -3.59 -17.64
CA ASN A 538 -35.26 -3.77 -17.01
C ASN A 538 -35.27 -3.57 -15.48
N ILE A 539 -36.35 -3.00 -14.93
CA ILE A 539 -36.49 -2.77 -13.48
C ILE A 539 -37.69 -3.56 -12.93
N ILE A 540 -38.91 -3.27 -13.39
CA ILE A 540 -40.11 -3.82 -12.78
C ILE A 540 -40.26 -5.31 -13.06
N TYR A 541 -40.13 -5.72 -14.32
CA TYR A 541 -40.23 -7.13 -14.70
C TYR A 541 -39.19 -8.01 -13.95
N PRO A 542 -37.88 -7.67 -13.92
CA PRO A 542 -36.88 -8.45 -13.18
C PRO A 542 -37.14 -8.55 -11.68
N ILE A 543 -37.68 -7.50 -11.04
CA ILE A 543 -38.07 -7.55 -9.61
C ILE A 543 -39.13 -8.62 -9.37
N ILE A 544 -40.18 -8.64 -10.20
CA ILE A 544 -41.28 -9.60 -10.05
C ILE A 544 -40.76 -11.01 -10.35
N GLU A 545 -39.99 -11.17 -11.43
CA GLU A 545 -39.40 -12.44 -11.83
C GLU A 545 -38.47 -13.00 -10.75
N HIS A 546 -37.61 -12.16 -10.17
CA HIS A 546 -36.69 -12.55 -9.10
C HIS A 546 -37.42 -13.04 -7.85
N TYR A 547 -38.44 -12.30 -7.40
CA TYR A 547 -39.29 -12.76 -6.29
C TYR A 547 -39.91 -14.12 -6.60
N GLN A 548 -40.50 -14.29 -7.78
CA GLN A 548 -41.15 -15.54 -8.14
C GLN A 548 -40.15 -16.71 -8.15
N ASN A 549 -38.95 -16.49 -8.70
CA ASN A 549 -37.87 -17.48 -8.70
C ASN A 549 -37.41 -17.86 -7.28
N LEU A 550 -37.22 -16.90 -6.37
CA LEU A 550 -36.87 -17.16 -4.97
C LEU A 550 -37.90 -18.03 -4.26
N HIS A 551 -39.17 -17.91 -4.63
CA HIS A 551 -40.29 -18.61 -4.00
C HIS A 551 -40.76 -19.85 -4.79
N GLY A 552 -40.06 -20.25 -5.86
CA GLY A 552 -40.44 -21.40 -6.70
C GLY A 552 -41.77 -21.21 -7.46
N ILE A 553 -42.14 -19.95 -7.71
CA ILE A 553 -43.34 -19.54 -8.45
C ILE A 553 -42.95 -19.32 -9.91
N ASN A 554 -43.78 -19.75 -10.86
CA ASN A 554 -43.56 -19.53 -12.29
C ASN A 554 -44.87 -19.09 -12.94
N LEU A 555 -45.20 -17.81 -12.78
CA LEU A 555 -46.45 -17.23 -13.27
C LEU A 555 -46.24 -16.20 -14.38
N LEU A 556 -45.09 -15.52 -14.38
CA LEU A 556 -44.69 -14.64 -15.47
C LEU A 556 -44.34 -15.47 -16.71
N ASN A 557 -45.06 -15.22 -17.80
CA ASN A 557 -44.78 -15.77 -19.14
C ASN A 557 -44.22 -14.71 -20.08
#